data_AF-A0A1A6HYX4-F1
#
_entry.id   AF-A0A1A6HYX4-F1
#
_cell.length_a   1.000
_cell.length_b   1.000
_cell.length_c   1.000
_cell.angle_alpha   90.00
_cell.angle_beta   90.00
_cell.angle_gamma   90.00
#
_symmetry.space_group_name_H-M   'P 1'
#
loop_
_entity.id
_entity.type
_entity.pdbx_description
1 polymer ?
#
loop_
_entity_poly.entity_id
_entity_poly.type
_entity_poly.pdbx_seq_one_letter_code
_entity_poly.pdbx_strand_id
1 'polypeptide(L)'
;FENEIITKLDHEVEGGRGDEQYKVLFDKILLEHCRKHKYLAKTGETFVKLVVRLMERLLDYRTIMHDENKENRMSCTVNVLPYFITRYLYKLCDLHKECDNYTEAAYTLLLHAKLLKWSEDVCAAHLTQRDGFQATTQGQLKEQLYQEIIHYFDKGK
;
A
#
# COMPACT_ATOMS: atom_id res chain seq x y z
N PHE A 1 -1.52 -1.32 -16.83
CA PHE A 1 -1.31 0.13 -16.99
C PHE A 1 -1.55 0.87 -15.69
N GLU A 2 -2.76 0.84 -15.11
CA GLU A 2 -3.05 1.56 -13.86
C GLU A 2 -2.14 1.17 -12.70
N ASN A 3 -1.97 -0.12 -12.44
CA ASN A 3 -1.09 -0.62 -11.38
C ASN A 3 0.38 -0.20 -11.54
N GLU A 4 0.87 -0.12 -12.78
CA GLU A 4 2.25 0.28 -13.06
C GLU A 4 2.46 1.77 -12.81
N ILE A 5 1.48 2.60 -13.18
CA ILE A 5 1.50 4.04 -12.87
C ILE A 5 1.42 4.26 -11.37
N ILE A 6 0.58 3.51 -10.66
CA ILE A 6 0.46 3.60 -9.20
C ILE A 6 1.79 3.26 -8.53
N THR A 7 2.45 2.16 -8.92
CA THR A 7 3.76 1.77 -8.35
C THR A 7 4.85 2.80 -8.65
N LYS A 8 4.90 3.33 -9.89
CA LYS A 8 5.85 4.38 -10.26
C LYS A 8 5.59 5.66 -9.47
N LEU A 9 4.34 6.06 -9.35
CA LEU A 9 3.95 7.28 -8.64
C LEU A 9 4.26 7.18 -7.14
N ASP A 10 4.06 6.01 -6.53
CA ASP A 10 4.49 5.72 -5.15
C ASP A 10 6.02 5.88 -4.99
N HIS A 11 6.81 5.31 -5.91
CA HIS A 11 8.27 5.44 -5.88
C HIS A 11 8.74 6.89 -6.06
N GLU A 12 8.13 7.63 -6.98
CA GLU A 12 8.48 9.03 -7.24
C GLU A 12 8.15 9.95 -6.05
N VAL A 13 6.99 9.75 -5.42
CA VAL A 13 6.56 10.55 -4.26
C VAL A 13 7.36 10.20 -2.99
N GLU A 14 7.67 8.92 -2.76
CA GLU A 14 8.62 8.50 -1.70
C GLU A 14 10.02 9.07 -1.95
N GLY A 15 10.44 9.19 -3.21
CA GLY A 15 11.69 9.84 -3.62
C GLY A 15 11.70 11.37 -3.44
N GLY A 16 10.69 11.95 -2.79
CA GLY A 16 10.57 13.38 -2.53
C GLY A 16 10.09 14.22 -3.71
N ARG A 17 9.65 13.60 -4.81
CA ARG A 17 9.23 14.31 -6.02
C ARG A 17 7.70 14.51 -6.04
N GLY A 18 7.28 15.67 -6.54
CA GLY A 18 5.88 16.08 -6.53
C GLY A 18 5.47 16.76 -5.23
N ASP A 19 4.62 17.77 -5.35
CA ASP A 19 4.04 18.54 -4.27
C ASP A 19 2.54 18.75 -4.50
N GLU A 20 1.89 19.45 -3.57
CA GLU A 20 0.46 19.75 -3.66
C GLU A 20 0.12 20.53 -4.94
N GLN A 21 1.03 21.38 -5.41
CA GLN A 21 0.86 22.13 -6.66
C GLN A 21 0.91 21.20 -7.89
N TYR A 22 1.85 20.25 -7.91
CA TYR A 22 1.96 19.24 -8.97
C TYR A 22 0.70 18.39 -9.04
N LYS A 23 0.11 17.99 -7.90
CA LYS A 23 -1.19 17.29 -7.87
C LYS A 23 -2.29 18.12 -8.54
N VAL A 24 -2.43 19.39 -8.18
CA VAL A 24 -3.46 20.28 -8.75
C VAL A 24 -3.27 20.47 -10.26
N LEU A 25 -2.02 20.62 -10.72
CA LEU A 25 -1.70 20.73 -12.13
C LEU A 25 -1.98 19.42 -12.88
N PHE A 26 -1.63 18.28 -12.28
CA PHE A 26 -1.88 16.95 -12.84
C PHE A 26 -3.39 16.71 -13.05
N ASP A 27 -4.21 16.99 -12.04
CA ASP A 27 -5.67 16.87 -12.14
C ASP A 27 -6.21 17.76 -13.26
N LYS A 28 -5.85 19.04 -13.27
CA LYS A 28 -6.36 20.03 -14.22
C LYS A 28 -6.00 19.68 -15.66
N ILE A 29 -4.73 19.40 -15.95
CA ILE A 29 -4.23 19.14 -17.30
C ILE A 29 -4.82 17.82 -17.83
N LEU A 30 -4.77 16.74 -17.05
CA LEU A 30 -5.25 15.45 -17.52
C LEU A 30 -6.76 15.38 -17.62
N LEU A 31 -7.52 16.01 -16.73
CA LEU A 31 -8.97 16.11 -16.90
C LEU A 31 -9.33 16.88 -18.17
N GLU A 32 -8.63 17.97 -18.47
CA GLU A 32 -8.87 18.74 -19.70
C GLU A 32 -8.58 17.90 -20.95
N HIS A 33 -7.48 17.15 -20.96
CA HIS A 33 -7.14 16.24 -22.06
C HIS A 33 -8.10 15.05 -22.18
N CYS A 34 -8.50 14.42 -21.07
CA CYS A 34 -9.47 13.33 -21.08
C CYS A 34 -10.84 13.80 -21.60
N ARG A 35 -11.31 14.97 -21.18
CA ARG A 35 -12.61 15.53 -21.62
C ARG A 35 -12.66 15.88 -23.10
N LYS A 36 -11.52 16.27 -23.70
CA LYS A 36 -11.41 16.51 -25.14
C LYS A 36 -11.48 15.22 -25.96
N HIS A 37 -11.33 14.05 -25.33
CA HIS A 37 -11.23 12.77 -26.01
C HIS A 37 -12.54 11.96 -25.92
N LYS A 38 -13.22 11.80 -27.06
CA LYS A 38 -14.61 11.30 -27.17
C LYS A 38 -14.87 9.93 -26.52
N TYR A 39 -13.88 9.04 -26.52
CA TYR A 39 -13.99 7.67 -25.95
C TYR A 39 -13.31 7.51 -24.58
N LEU A 40 -12.40 8.42 -24.23
CA LEU A 40 -11.59 8.35 -23.01
C LEU A 40 -12.09 9.28 -21.91
N ALA A 41 -13.05 10.15 -22.18
CA ALA A 41 -13.56 11.10 -21.20
C ALA A 41 -13.97 10.45 -19.89
N LYS A 42 -14.79 9.38 -19.93
CA LYS A 42 -15.32 8.74 -18.71
C LYS A 42 -14.30 7.86 -18.00
N THR A 43 -13.58 7.02 -18.74
CA THR A 43 -12.57 6.10 -18.18
C THR A 43 -11.33 6.87 -17.72
N GLY A 44 -10.87 7.85 -18.51
CA GLY A 44 -9.76 8.74 -18.18
C GLY A 44 -10.06 9.64 -16.99
N GLU A 45 -11.27 10.21 -16.89
CA GLU A 45 -11.65 10.99 -15.69
C GLU A 45 -11.67 10.13 -14.42
N THR A 46 -12.13 8.88 -14.52
CA THR A 46 -12.11 7.93 -13.39
C THR A 46 -10.67 7.61 -12.98
N PHE A 47 -9.80 7.39 -13.95
CA PHE A 47 -8.38 7.15 -13.73
C PHE A 47 -7.68 8.35 -13.10
N VAL A 48 -7.86 9.56 -13.63
CA VAL A 48 -7.26 10.79 -13.09
C VAL A 48 -7.70 11.01 -11.66
N LYS A 49 -8.99 10.84 -11.35
CA LYS A 49 -9.50 10.92 -9.97
C LYS A 49 -8.87 9.89 -9.04
N LEU A 50 -8.59 8.67 -9.53
CA LEU A 50 -7.92 7.64 -8.76
C LEU A 50 -6.47 8.04 -8.46
N VAL A 51 -5.73 8.52 -9.46
CA VAL A 51 -4.33 8.96 -9.32
C VAL A 51 -4.22 10.20 -8.43
N VAL A 52 -5.13 11.16 -8.55
CA VAL A 52 -5.15 12.36 -7.70
C VAL A 52 -5.41 12.00 -6.24
N ARG A 53 -6.40 11.15 -5.97
CA ARG A 53 -6.66 10.64 -4.61
C ARG A 53 -5.48 9.85 -4.04
N LEU A 54 -4.72 9.17 -4.91
CA LEU A 54 -3.50 8.50 -4.51
C LEU A 54 -2.42 9.52 -4.12
N MET A 55 -2.17 10.52 -4.97
CA MET A 55 -1.20 11.59 -4.71
C MET A 55 -1.52 12.34 -3.40
N GLU A 56 -2.80 12.63 -3.13
CA GLU A 56 -3.24 13.21 -1.85
C GLU A 56 -2.75 12.40 -0.67
N ARG A 57 -3.06 11.10 -0.67
CA ARG A 57 -2.69 10.21 0.44
C ARG A 57 -1.18 10.07 0.62
N LEU A 58 -0.42 10.08 -0.48
CA LEU A 58 1.04 9.99 -0.43
C LEU A 58 1.68 11.30 0.08
N LEU A 59 1.15 12.46 -0.33
CA LEU A 59 1.59 13.76 0.15
C LEU A 59 1.21 13.98 1.62
N ASP A 60 0.02 13.54 2.03
CA ASP A 60 -0.39 13.49 3.43
C ASP A 60 0.58 12.59 4.24
N TYR A 61 0.85 11.38 3.75
CA TYR A 61 1.81 10.46 4.37
C TYR A 61 3.21 11.08 4.50
N ARG A 62 3.72 11.75 3.47
CA ARG A 62 5.02 12.43 3.51
C ARG A 62 5.04 13.52 4.57
N THR A 63 3.98 14.32 4.66
CA THR A 63 3.84 15.39 5.66
C THR A 63 3.85 14.83 7.08
N ILE A 64 3.20 13.68 7.29
CA ILE A 64 3.12 12.99 8.59
C ILE A 64 4.40 12.23 8.95
N MET A 65 5.10 11.65 7.97
CA MET A 65 6.39 11.00 8.21
C MET A 65 7.51 11.98 8.55
N HIS A 66 7.35 13.23 8.13
CA HIS A 66 8.20 14.36 8.54
C HIS A 66 7.75 15.01 9.85
N ASP A 67 6.66 14.54 10.46
CA ASP A 67 6.17 15.00 11.77
C ASP A 67 6.90 14.22 12.89
N GLU A 68 7.43 14.93 13.89
CA GLU A 68 8.21 14.33 14.99
C GLU A 68 7.34 13.48 15.95
N ASN A 69 6.01 13.56 15.80
CA ASN A 69 5.06 12.93 16.70
C ASN A 69 4.73 11.46 16.29
N LYS A 70 5.26 10.51 17.06
CA LYS A 70 5.19 9.06 16.80
C LYS A 70 3.76 8.49 16.75
N GLU A 71 2.80 9.06 17.47
CA GLU A 71 1.40 8.60 17.51
C GLU A 71 0.65 8.83 16.18
N ASN A 72 0.94 9.95 15.50
CA ASN A 72 0.34 10.27 14.19
C ASN A 72 0.83 9.31 13.09
N ARG A 73 2.09 8.86 13.19
CA ARG A 73 2.70 7.88 12.28
C ARG A 73 2.05 6.49 12.38
N MET A 74 1.62 6.09 13.59
CA MET A 74 0.93 4.82 13.82
C MET A 74 -0.53 4.83 13.33
N SER A 75 -1.25 5.94 13.51
CA SER A 75 -2.66 6.04 13.11
C SER A 75 -2.88 6.11 11.59
N CYS A 76 -2.00 6.79 10.85
CA CYS A 76 -2.18 6.97 9.40
C CYS A 76 -1.78 5.76 8.56
N THR A 77 -0.94 4.85 9.07
CA THR A 77 -0.60 3.59 8.39
C THR A 77 -1.83 2.69 8.19
N VAL A 78 -2.88 2.87 9.01
CA VAL A 78 -4.10 2.05 8.98
C VAL A 78 -5.11 2.50 7.90
N ASN A 79 -5.05 3.75 7.42
CA ASN A 79 -6.11 4.34 6.57
C ASN A 79 -5.81 4.38 5.05
N VAL A 80 -4.63 3.95 4.60
CA VAL A 80 -4.28 3.99 3.18
C VAL A 80 -4.66 2.66 2.53
N LEU A 81 -5.81 2.60 1.84
CA LEU A 81 -6.30 1.61 0.83
C LEU A 81 -5.63 0.22 0.80
N PRO A 82 -6.36 -0.91 0.68
CA PRO A 82 -5.81 -2.29 0.76
C PRO A 82 -4.50 -2.56 -0.01
N TYR A 83 -4.29 -1.89 -1.15
CA TYR A 83 -3.05 -1.93 -1.95
C TYR A 83 -1.81 -1.38 -1.21
N PHE A 84 -1.97 -0.30 -0.46
CA PHE A 84 -0.92 0.32 0.35
C PHE A 84 -0.84 -0.31 1.74
N ILE A 85 -1.97 -0.74 2.31
CA ILE A 85 -1.98 -1.48 3.59
C ILE A 85 -0.99 -2.64 3.51
N THR A 86 -1.08 -3.50 2.50
CA THR A 86 -0.18 -4.66 2.41
C THR A 86 1.30 -4.24 2.29
N ARG A 87 1.64 -3.24 1.45
CA ARG A 87 3.04 -2.78 1.28
C ARG A 87 3.61 -2.09 2.53
N TYR A 88 2.83 -1.21 3.17
CA TYR A 88 3.25 -0.49 4.37
C TYR A 88 3.19 -1.36 5.62
N LEU A 89 2.27 -2.34 5.71
CA LEU A 89 2.29 -3.37 6.76
C LEU A 89 3.60 -4.15 6.72
N TYR A 90 4.11 -4.51 5.53
CA TYR A 90 5.39 -5.18 5.44
C TYR A 90 6.57 -4.29 5.84
N LYS A 91 6.59 -3.02 5.39
CA LYS A 91 7.61 -2.05 5.87
C LYS A 91 7.57 -1.88 7.40
N LEU A 92 6.38 -1.82 7.98
CA LEU A 92 6.18 -1.76 9.43
C LEU A 92 6.62 -3.05 10.13
N CYS A 93 6.33 -4.21 9.55
CA CYS A 93 6.77 -5.51 10.05
C CYS A 93 8.30 -5.62 10.07
N ASP A 94 8.99 -5.14 9.05
CA ASP A 94 10.45 -5.13 9.00
C ASP A 94 11.04 -4.17 10.03
N LEU A 95 10.46 -2.99 10.23
CA LEU A 95 10.84 -2.07 11.31
C LEU A 95 10.66 -2.70 12.70
N HIS A 96 9.56 -3.42 12.93
CA HIS A 96 9.35 -4.14 14.18
C HIS A 96 10.42 -5.22 14.40
N LYS A 97 10.82 -5.94 13.35
CA LYS A 97 11.89 -6.95 13.42
C LYS A 97 13.26 -6.33 13.70
N GLU A 98 13.58 -5.19 13.09
CA GLU A 98 14.84 -4.46 13.36
C GLU A 98 14.95 -3.99 14.81
N CYS A 99 13.82 -3.75 15.47
CA CYS A 99 13.75 -3.39 16.89
C CYS A 99 13.55 -4.59 17.82
N ASP A 100 13.68 -5.83 17.32
CA ASP A 100 13.37 -7.08 18.05
C ASP A 100 11.94 -7.16 18.65
N ASN A 101 11.01 -6.35 18.14
CA ASN A 101 9.60 -6.33 18.53
C ASN A 101 8.80 -7.39 17.76
N TYR A 102 9.16 -8.67 17.94
CA TYR A 102 8.57 -9.77 17.17
C TYR A 102 7.07 -9.94 17.40
N THR A 103 6.57 -9.62 18.60
CA THR A 103 5.14 -9.62 18.92
C THR A 103 4.36 -8.61 18.06
N GLU A 104 4.90 -7.39 17.90
CA GLU A 104 4.29 -6.35 17.06
C GLU A 104 4.43 -6.68 15.57
N ALA A 105 5.53 -7.31 15.16
CA ALA A 105 5.70 -7.85 13.81
C ALA A 105 4.61 -8.90 13.49
N ALA A 106 4.33 -9.81 14.43
CA ALA A 106 3.28 -10.81 14.30
C ALA A 106 1.88 -10.18 14.18
N TYR A 107 1.56 -9.18 15.01
CA TYR A 107 0.30 -8.46 14.91
C TYR A 107 0.13 -7.72 13.57
N THR A 108 1.22 -7.17 13.04
CA THR A 108 1.23 -6.50 11.75
C THR A 108 0.90 -7.47 10.61
N LEU A 109 1.51 -8.67 10.59
CA LEU A 109 1.15 -9.71 9.63
C LEU A 109 -0.27 -10.24 9.81
N LEU A 110 -0.78 -10.30 11.05
CA LEU A 110 -2.15 -10.71 11.33
C LEU A 110 -3.18 -9.77 10.72
N LEU A 111 -2.88 -8.46 10.65
CA LEU A 111 -3.72 -7.50 9.94
C LEU A 111 -3.82 -7.85 8.46
N HIS A 112 -2.71 -8.24 7.82
CA HIS A 112 -2.73 -8.69 6.43
C HIS A 112 -3.52 -10.00 6.26
N ALA A 113 -3.30 -11.00 7.12
CA ALA A 113 -4.02 -12.27 7.07
C ALA A 113 -5.55 -12.10 7.22
N LYS A 114 -6.01 -11.09 7.98
CA LYS A 114 -7.43 -10.76 8.13
C LYS A 114 -8.07 -10.20 6.85
N LEU A 115 -7.29 -9.58 5.98
CA LEU A 115 -7.78 -9.06 4.68
C LEU A 115 -7.94 -10.17 3.64
N LEU A 116 -7.25 -11.30 3.82
CA LEU A 116 -7.32 -12.45 2.93
C LEU A 116 -8.51 -13.36 3.27
N LYS A 117 -9.08 -14.01 2.24
CA LYS A 117 -10.13 -15.02 2.40
C LYS A 117 -9.52 -16.42 2.36
N TRP A 118 -10.15 -17.36 3.06
CA TRP A 118 -9.88 -18.79 2.89
C TRP A 118 -10.56 -19.26 1.61
N SER A 119 -9.98 -18.93 0.46
CA SER A 119 -10.50 -19.29 -0.87
C SER A 119 -9.39 -19.75 -1.80
N GLU A 120 -9.79 -20.51 -2.82
CA GLU A 120 -8.93 -20.92 -3.93
C GLU A 120 -8.81 -19.83 -5.01
N ASP A 121 -9.34 -18.63 -4.76
CA ASP A 121 -9.23 -17.50 -5.69
C ASP A 121 -7.75 -17.16 -5.90
N VAL A 122 -7.41 -16.92 -7.17
CA VAL A 122 -6.04 -16.57 -7.56
C VAL A 122 -5.59 -15.34 -6.78
N CYS A 123 -4.44 -15.46 -6.13
CA CYS A 123 -3.87 -14.36 -5.37
C CYS A 123 -3.40 -13.28 -6.35
N ALA A 124 -3.77 -12.03 -6.11
CA ALA A 124 -3.33 -10.95 -6.98
C ALA A 124 -1.79 -10.84 -6.89
N ALA A 125 -1.11 -10.75 -8.04
CA ALA A 125 0.36 -10.84 -8.10
C ALA A 125 1.11 -9.83 -7.20
N HIS A 126 0.47 -8.73 -6.81
CA HIS A 126 1.04 -7.73 -5.89
C HIS A 126 1.00 -8.17 -4.41
N LEU A 127 0.17 -9.15 -4.05
CA LEU A 127 0.08 -9.71 -2.69
C LEU A 127 1.15 -10.79 -2.43
N THR A 128 1.71 -11.36 -3.50
CA THR A 128 2.73 -12.42 -3.47
C THR A 128 4.15 -11.90 -3.75
N GLN A 129 4.34 -10.58 -3.84
CA GLN A 129 5.60 -9.94 -4.23
C GLN A 129 6.73 -9.98 -3.19
N ARG A 130 6.59 -10.75 -2.11
CA ARG A 130 7.66 -10.93 -1.14
C ARG A 130 8.48 -12.16 -1.50
N ASP A 131 9.80 -12.02 -1.44
CA ASP A 131 10.73 -13.14 -1.54
C ASP A 131 10.38 -14.19 -0.47
N GLY A 132 9.95 -15.37 -0.92
CA GLY A 132 9.64 -16.52 -0.05
C GLY A 132 8.17 -16.98 -0.03
N PHE A 133 7.20 -16.14 -0.41
CA PHE A 133 5.80 -16.57 -0.47
C PHE A 133 5.42 -17.05 -1.88
N GLN A 134 5.56 -18.36 -2.10
CA GLN A 134 5.01 -19.02 -3.30
C GLN A 134 3.58 -19.47 -3.02
N ALA A 135 2.62 -18.55 -3.13
CA ALA A 135 1.20 -18.85 -2.98
C ALA A 135 0.46 -18.54 -4.29
N THR A 136 -0.29 -19.50 -4.82
CA THR A 136 -1.12 -19.29 -6.01
C THR A 136 -2.53 -18.83 -5.64
N THR A 137 -2.99 -19.14 -4.43
CA THR A 137 -4.33 -18.77 -3.95
C THR A 137 -4.29 -17.89 -2.70
N GLN A 138 -5.37 -17.16 -2.43
CA GLN A 138 -5.51 -16.36 -1.21
C GLN A 138 -5.43 -17.22 0.06
N GLY A 139 -6.01 -18.43 0.02
CA GLY A 139 -5.95 -19.38 1.13
C GLY A 139 -4.53 -19.84 1.45
N GLN A 140 -3.72 -20.15 0.42
CA GLN A 140 -2.32 -20.53 0.60
C GLN A 140 -1.47 -19.38 1.16
N LEU A 141 -1.67 -18.16 0.66
CA LEU A 141 -0.95 -16.99 1.19
C LEU A 141 -1.32 -16.76 2.65
N LYS A 142 -2.60 -16.94 2.99
CA LYS A 142 -3.09 -16.81 4.36
C LYS A 142 -2.47 -17.85 5.29
N GLU A 143 -2.35 -19.11 4.85
CA GLU A 143 -1.68 -20.17 5.60
C GLU A 143 -0.20 -19.85 5.86
N GLN A 144 0.54 -19.45 4.82
CA GLN A 144 1.95 -19.08 4.94
C GLN A 144 2.15 -17.89 5.90
N LEU A 145 1.25 -16.90 5.87
CA LEU A 145 1.26 -15.79 6.82
C LEU A 145 1.04 -16.27 8.26
N TYR A 146 0.10 -17.18 8.50
CA TYR A 146 -0.12 -17.72 9.85
C TYR A 146 1.10 -18.49 10.37
N GLN A 147 1.82 -19.21 9.51
CA GLN A 147 3.07 -19.89 9.91
C GLN A 147 4.13 -18.88 10.36
N GLU A 148 4.33 -17.79 9.62
CA GLU A 148 5.25 -16.71 10.05
C GLU A 148 4.77 -16.00 11.32
N ILE A 149 3.48 -15.73 11.46
CA ILE A 149 2.90 -15.10 12.66
C ILE A 149 3.20 -15.94 13.91
N ILE A 150 2.99 -17.26 13.82
CA ILE A 150 3.29 -18.18 14.93
C ILE A 150 4.78 -18.14 15.25
N HIS A 151 5.65 -18.18 14.24
CA HIS A 151 7.09 -18.09 14.42
C HIS A 151 7.51 -16.80 15.14
N TYR A 152 6.95 -15.65 14.76
CA TYR A 152 7.25 -14.38 15.43
C TYR A 152 6.68 -14.30 16.85
N PHE A 153 5.51 -14.86 17.12
CA PHE A 153 5.02 -14.95 18.50
C PHE A 153 5.88 -15.85 19.38
N ASP A 154 6.44 -16.93 18.84
CA ASP A 154 7.38 -17.79 19.58
C ASP A 154 8.73 -17.10 19.80
N LYS A 155 9.19 -16.28 18.86
CA LYS A 155 10.44 -15.52 18.98
C LYS A 155 10.33 -14.31 19.91
N GLY A 156 9.13 -13.74 20.06
CA GLY A 156 8.85 -12.59 20.93
C GLY A 156 8.65 -12.93 22.42
N LYS A 157 8.86 -14.19 22.81
CA LYS A 157 8.80 -14.66 24.20
C LYS A 157 10.08 -14.38 24.99
#